data_AF-A0A3P2A8N9-F1
#
_entry.id   AF-A0A3P2A8N9-F1
#
_cell.length_a   1.000
_cell.length_b   1.000
_cell.length_c   1.000
_cell.angle_alpha   90.00
_cell.angle_beta   90.00
_cell.angle_gamma   90.00
#
_symmetry.space_group_name_H-M   'P 1'
#
loop_
_entity.id
_entity.type
_entity.pdbx_description
1 polymer ?
#
loop_
_entity_poly.entity_id
_entity_poly.type
_entity_poly.pdbx_seq_one_letter_code
_entity_poly.pdbx_strand_id
1 'polypeptide(L)' 'MGLTVIKVIVVDQKSKQGISGVGVKKYGDKDYTKTNKQGIVNLTTENSDIAIYVNGVTQYDGSVSECPNPLIVEK' A
#
# COMPACT_ATOMS: atom_id res chain seq x y z
N MET A 1 2.05 15.14 -15.52
CA MET A 1 1.25 14.00 -15.01
C MET A 1 0.81 14.35 -13.60
N GLY A 2 -0.43 14.04 -13.21
CA GLY A 2 -0.93 14.37 -11.87
C GLY A 2 -0.40 13.40 -10.82
N LEU A 3 0.03 13.92 -9.67
CA LEU A 3 0.38 13.11 -8.51
C LEU A 3 -0.87 12.36 -8.03
N THR A 4 -0.80 11.03 -8.01
CA THR A 4 -1.86 10.18 -7.46
C THR A 4 -1.44 9.64 -6.10
N VAL A 5 -2.35 9.69 -5.12
CA VAL A 5 -2.14 9.16 -3.78
C VAL A 5 -2.96 7.88 -3.62
N ILE A 6 -2.28 6.77 -3.35
CA ILE A 6 -2.89 5.48 -3.04
C ILE A 6 -2.76 5.24 -1.54
N LYS A 7 -3.90 5.14 -0.85
CA LYS A 7 -3.95 4.78 0.56
C LYS A 7 -3.94 3.26 0.69
N VAL A 8 -2.95 2.72 1.39
CA VAL A 8 -2.88 1.29 1.74
C VAL A 8 -3.17 1.14 3.22
N ILE A 9 -4.08 0.23 3.56
CA ILE A 9 -4.48 -0.08 4.93
C ILE A 9 -4.20 -1.57 5.15
N VAL A 10 -3.30 -1.85 6.08
CA VAL A 10 -2.99 -3.22 6.50
C VAL A 10 -3.76 -3.54 7.78
N VAL A 11 -4.60 -4.56 7.74
CA VAL A 11 -5.43 -4.99 8.86
C VAL A 11 -5.18 -6.44 9.24
N ASP A 12 -5.38 -6.76 10.51
CA ASP A 12 -5.38 -8.13 11.01
C ASP A 12 -6.68 -8.83 10.59
N GLN A 13 -6.56 -10.04 10.01
CA GLN A 13 -7.69 -10.74 9.43
C GLN A 13 -8.81 -11.03 10.45
N LYS A 14 -8.47 -11.23 11.73
CA LYS A 14 -9.41 -11.64 12.78
C LYS A 14 -10.10 -10.45 13.44
N SER A 15 -9.32 -9.47 13.87
CA SER A 15 -9.80 -8.31 14.62
C SER A 15 -10.24 -7.16 13.73
N LYS A 16 -9.88 -7.19 12.43
CA LYS A 16 -10.05 -6.09 11.48
C LYS A 16 -9.39 -4.78 11.95
N GLN A 17 -8.45 -4.86 12.89
CA GLN A 17 -7.70 -3.71 13.38
C GLN A 17 -6.44 -3.48 12.55
N GLY A 18 -6.03 -2.22 12.43
CA GLY A 18 -4.84 -1.84 11.68
C GLY A 18 -3.54 -2.35 12.32
N ILE A 19 -2.65 -2.93 11.51
CA ILE A 19 -1.35 -3.44 11.98
C ILE A 19 -0.29 -2.37 11.77
N SER A 20 0.26 -1.86 12.87
CA SER A 20 1.34 -0.86 12.85
C SER A 20 2.70 -1.48 12.51
N GLY A 21 3.56 -0.73 11.81
CA GLY A 21 4.95 -1.11 11.54
C GLY A 21 5.15 -2.08 10.38
N VAL A 22 4.10 -2.39 9.62
CA VAL A 22 4.19 -3.26 8.43
C VAL A 22 4.88 -2.50 7.30
N GLY A 23 5.84 -3.13 6.64
CA GLY A 23 6.57 -2.52 5.54
C GLY A 23 5.76 -2.56 4.25
N VAL A 24 5.55 -1.40 3.63
CA VAL A 24 4.87 -1.26 2.34
C VAL A 24 5.77 -0.47 1.40
N LYS A 25 5.89 -0.93 0.15
CA LYS A 25 6.61 -0.20 -0.89
C LYS A 25 5.91 -0.34 -2.22
N LYS A 26 6.11 0.63 -3.11
CA LYS A 26 5.77 0.48 -4.53
C LYS A 26 6.99 0.02 -5.33
N TYR A 27 6.76 -0.50 -6.52
CA TYR A 27 7.84 -0.83 -7.46
C TYR A 27 8.68 0.42 -7.75
N GLY A 28 10.01 0.24 -7.75
CA GLY A 28 10.98 1.33 -7.90
C GLY A 28 11.44 1.95 -6.57
N ASP A 29 10.71 1.76 -5.46
CA ASP A 29 11.19 2.22 -4.15
C ASP A 29 12.28 1.27 -3.61
N LYS A 30 13.37 1.87 -3.12
CA LYS A 30 14.48 1.14 -2.48
C LYS A 30 14.08 0.65 -1.09
N ASP A 31 13.36 1.49 -0.35
CA ASP A 31 13.02 1.27 1.05
C ASP A 31 11.53 1.01 1.26
N TYR A 32 11.20 0.35 2.37
CA TYR A 32 9.82 0.19 2.80
C TYR A 32 9.38 1.38 3.65
N THR A 33 8.20 1.92 3.35
CA THR A 33 7.50 2.83 4.25
C THR A 33 6.68 2.00 5.24
N LYS A 34 6.85 2.27 6.54
CA LYS A 34 6.12 1.54 7.58
C LYS A 34 4.72 2.12 7.78
N THR A 35 3.73 1.26 7.99
CA THR A 35 2.38 1.69 8.40
C THR A 35 2.41 2.42 9.75
N ASN A 36 1.54 3.42 9.90
CA ASN A 36 1.35 4.15 11.15
C ASN A 36 0.61 3.31 12.22
N LYS A 37 0.32 3.89 13.39
CA LYS A 37 -0.40 3.23 14.50
C LYS A 37 -1.79 2.67 14.13
N GLN A 38 -2.37 3.13 13.02
CA GLN A 38 -3.67 2.69 12.52
C GLN A 38 -3.55 1.69 11.35
N GLY A 39 -2.33 1.23 11.02
CA GLY A 39 -2.09 0.33 9.90
C GLY A 39 -2.12 1.02 8.53
N ILE A 40 -2.03 2.34 8.48
CA ILE A 40 -2.20 3.11 7.24
C ILE A 40 -0.84 3.59 6.72
N VAL A 41 -0.69 3.57 5.40
CA VAL A 41 0.39 4.24 4.66
C VAL A 41 -0.17 4.87 3.38
N ASN A 42 0.37 6.02 2.98
CA ASN A 42 0.01 6.67 1.73
C ASN A 42 1.19 6.58 0.77
N LEU A 43 0.97 6.03 -0.42
CA LEU A 43 1.96 5.96 -1.49
C LEU A 43 1.61 7.01 -2.54
N THR A 44 2.57 7.84 -2.92
CA THR A 44 2.41 8.79 -4.03
C THR A 44 3.04 8.20 -5.29
N THR A 45 2.41 8.36 -6.44
CA THR A 45 3.01 7.98 -7.73
C THR A 45 2.60 8.96 -8.83
N GLU A 46 3.48 9.14 -9.80
CA GLU A 46 3.23 9.92 -11.02
C GLU A 46 3.08 9.00 -12.25
N ASN A 47 3.39 7.71 -12.08
CA ASN A 47 3.30 6.71 -13.13
C ASN A 47 1.85 6.23 -13.32
N SER A 48 1.53 5.78 -14.52
CA SER A 48 0.23 5.17 -14.84
C SER A 48 0.09 3.76 -14.27
N ASP A 49 1.20 3.06 -14.05
CA ASP A 49 1.26 1.71 -13.49
C ASP A 49 1.93 1.70 -12.11
N ILE A 50 1.48 0.79 -11.25
CA ILE A 50 2.01 0.59 -9.92
C ILE A 50 1.94 -0.88 -9.52
N ALA A 51 3.01 -1.38 -8.93
CA ALA A 51 2.97 -2.60 -8.15
C ALA A 51 3.23 -2.27 -6.68
N ILE A 52 2.40 -2.79 -5.78
CA ILE A 52 2.44 -2.54 -4.32
C ILE A 52 2.82 -3.84 -3.62
N TYR A 53 3.83 -3.76 -2.78
CA TYR A 53 4.36 -4.87 -1.99
C TYR A 53 4.16 -4.60 -0.51
N VAL A 54 3.62 -5.58 0.21
CA VAL A 54 3.48 -5.54 1.68
C VAL A 54 4.30 -6.67 2.26
N ASN A 55 5.32 -6.34 3.07
CA ASN A 55 6.33 -7.28 3.61
C ASN A 55 6.93 -8.21 2.53
N GLY A 56 7.17 -7.69 1.33
CA GLY A 56 7.76 -8.44 0.21
C GLY A 56 6.78 -9.29 -0.61
N VAL A 57 5.49 -9.32 -0.26
CA VAL A 57 4.46 -10.00 -1.04
C VAL A 57 3.70 -8.98 -1.89
N THR A 58 3.56 -9.25 -3.19
CA THR A 58 2.76 -8.42 -4.11
C THR A 58 1.29 -8.46 -3.70
N GLN A 59 0.71 -7.30 -3.43
CA GLN A 59 -0.71 -7.12 -3.10
C GLN A 59 -1.52 -6.53 -4.24
N TYR A 60 -0.85 -5.77 -5.10
CA TYR A 60 -1.44 -5.19 -6.30
C TYR A 60 -0.36 -5.04 -7.36
N ASP A 61 -0.72 -5.28 -8.62
CA ASP A 61 0.12 -5.02 -9.78
C ASP A 61 -0.79 -4.69 -10.98
N GLY A 62 -0.73 -3.45 -11.44
CA GLY A 62 -1.60 -2.97 -12.51
C GLY A 62 -1.66 -1.45 -12.59
N SER A 63 -2.68 -0.93 -13.28
CA SER A 63 -2.81 0.51 -13.48
C SER A 63 -3.30 1.22 -12.23
N VAL A 64 -2.78 2.43 -11.99
CA VAL A 64 -3.11 3.26 -10.83
C VAL A 64 -4.60 3.63 -10.79
N SER A 65 -5.23 3.81 -11.96
CA SER A 65 -6.66 4.12 -12.09
C SER A 65 -7.58 2.98 -11.66
N GLU A 66 -7.08 1.74 -11.68
CA GLU A 66 -7.84 0.53 -11.32
C GLU A 66 -7.51 0.05 -9.90
N CYS A 67 -6.51 0.66 -9.26
CA CYS A 67 -6.12 0.29 -7.90
C CYS A 67 -7.23 0.69 -6.92
N PRO A 68 -7.72 -0.26 -6.08
CA PRO A 68 -8.59 0.08 -4.97
C PRO A 68 -7.96 1.17 -4.10
N ASN A 69 -8.73 2.21 -3.76
CA ASN A 69 -8.26 3.31 -2.91
C ASN A 69 -9.34 3.63 -1.86
N PRO A 70 -9.23 3.11 -0.62
CA PRO A 70 -8.05 2.44 -0.07
C PRO A 70 -7.84 0.99 -0.55
N LEU A 71 -6.58 0.59 -0.74
CA LEU A 71 -6.18 -0.80 -0.88
C LEU A 71 -6.12 -1.43 0.51
N ILE A 72 -7.00 -2.39 0.79
CA ILE A 72 -7.06 -3.09 2.08
C ILE A 72 -6.32 -4.42 1.93
N VAL A 73 -5.34 -4.64 2.80
CA VAL A 73 -4.51 -5.85 2.83
C VAL A 73 -4.71 -6.55 4.16
N GLU A 74 -5.19 -7.79 4.12
CA GLU A 74 -5.39 -8.61 5.32
C GLU A 74 -4.15 -9.46 5.59
N LYS A 75 -3.78 -9.57 6.87
CA LYS A 75 -2.58 -10.26 7.35
C LYS A 75 -2.89 -11.19 8.51
#